data_AF-A0A1H8UHA4-F1
#
_entry.id   AF-A0A1H8UHA4-F1
#
_cell.length_a   1.000
_cell.length_b   1.000
_cell.length_c   1.000
_cell.angle_alpha   90.00
_cell.angle_beta   90.00
_cell.angle_gamma   90.00
#
_symmetry.space_group_name_H-M   'P 1'
#
loop_
_entity.id
_entity.type
_entity.pdbx_description
1 polymer ?
#
loop_
_entity_poly.entity_id
_entity_poly.type
_entity_poly.pdbx_seq_one_letter_code
_entity_poly.pdbx_strand_id
1 'polypeptide(L)'
;MTVQTRGPEPQNPTIPRWQPPLDAAGLNDLHGLLLRWAWTAQDSNDLLDEVARALDDVPPPEEEIEDFVERHRGYLMRLVNIAVATRVWYRSVYADTLVQRARVLRAVEMPGDHSQAVLHLRQMGWVAGELVDQLVVLNSIKGAA
;
A
#
# COMPACT_ATOMS: atom_id res chain seq x y z
N MET A 1 -59.59 42.90 19.54
CA MET A 1 -59.40 41.47 19.24
C MET A 1 -58.84 41.39 17.83
N THR A 2 -57.54 41.13 17.68
CA THR A 2 -56.89 41.06 16.36
C THR A 2 -56.27 39.68 16.25
N VAL A 3 -56.82 38.85 15.37
CA VAL A 3 -56.37 37.49 15.11
C VAL A 3 -55.17 37.57 14.16
N GLN A 4 -53.99 37.15 14.63
CA GLN A 4 -52.83 36.93 13.75
C GLN A 4 -53.00 35.57 13.05
N THR A 5 -53.20 35.61 11.73
CA THR A 5 -53.07 34.44 10.87
C THR A 5 -51.58 34.16 10.62
N ARG A 6 -51.09 33.01 11.10
CA ARG A 6 -49.77 32.48 10.80
C ARG A 6 -49.67 32.19 9.30
N GLY A 7 -48.76 32.86 8.59
CA GLY A 7 -48.43 32.53 7.20
C GLY A 7 -47.84 31.13 7.08
N PRO A 8 -47.96 30.45 5.93
CA PRO A 8 -47.47 29.10 5.74
C PRO A 8 -45.96 29.05 5.97
N GLU A 9 -45.52 28.09 6.78
CA GLU A 9 -44.13 27.85 7.12
C GLU A 9 -43.33 27.49 5.84
N PRO A 10 -42.15 28.10 5.60
CA PRO A 10 -41.38 27.84 4.39
C PRO A 10 -40.97 26.36 4.37
N GLN A 11 -41.43 25.65 3.35
CA GLN A 11 -41.06 24.25 3.14
C GLN A 11 -39.56 24.20 2.86
N ASN A 12 -38.81 23.54 3.74
CA ASN A 12 -37.38 23.34 3.56
C ASN A 12 -37.18 22.45 2.32
N PRO A 13 -36.49 22.92 1.26
CA PRO A 13 -36.35 22.14 0.04
C PRO A 13 -35.58 20.85 0.35
N THR A 14 -36.20 19.71 0.08
CA THR A 14 -35.55 18.40 0.21
C THR A 14 -34.45 18.30 -0.84
N ILE A 15 -33.20 18.52 -0.42
CA ILE A 15 -32.04 18.35 -1.32
C ILE A 15 -31.92 16.84 -1.61
N PRO A 16 -31.99 16.40 -2.87
CA PRO A 16 -31.78 15.00 -3.20
C PRO A 16 -30.38 14.58 -2.75
N ARG A 17 -30.31 13.47 -2.02
CA ARG A 17 -29.04 12.93 -1.54
C ARG A 17 -28.18 12.56 -2.74
N TRP A 18 -27.01 13.19 -2.87
CA TRP A 18 -26.04 12.83 -3.91
C TRP A 18 -25.75 11.32 -3.85
N GLN A 19 -25.94 10.65 -4.98
CA GLN A 19 -25.52 9.27 -5.17
C GLN A 19 -24.21 9.31 -5.96
N PRO A 20 -23.11 8.79 -5.39
CA PRO A 20 -21.85 8.74 -6.11
C PRO A 20 -21.99 7.84 -7.35
N PRO A 21 -21.33 8.18 -8.47
CA PRO A 21 -21.38 7.38 -9.69
C PRO A 21 -20.72 6.00 -9.53
N LEU A 22 -19.94 5.79 -8.47
CA LEU A 22 -19.34 4.51 -8.09
C LEU A 22 -19.70 4.20 -6.64
N ASP A 23 -20.05 2.95 -6.38
CA ASP A 23 -20.14 2.43 -5.02
C ASP A 23 -18.75 2.12 -4.46
N ALA A 24 -18.68 1.64 -3.22
CA ALA A 24 -17.40 1.33 -2.57
C ALA A 24 -16.61 0.23 -3.32
N ALA A 25 -17.29 -0.71 -3.98
CA ALA A 25 -16.64 -1.76 -4.75
C ALA A 25 -16.02 -1.17 -6.04
N GLY A 26 -16.78 -0.37 -6.78
CA GLY A 26 -16.33 0.32 -7.98
C GLY A 26 -15.18 1.28 -7.72
N LEU A 27 -15.17 1.98 -6.58
CA LEU A 27 -14.06 2.84 -6.19
C LEU A 27 -12.79 2.04 -5.88
N ASN A 28 -12.90 0.90 -5.20
CA ASN A 28 -11.77 0.01 -4.94
C ASN A 28 -11.19 -0.59 -6.22
N ASP A 29 -12.05 -0.96 -7.17
CA ASP A 29 -11.62 -1.51 -8.46
C ASP A 29 -10.91 -0.44 -9.30
N LEU A 30 -11.42 0.79 -9.32
CA LEU A 30 -10.74 1.94 -9.95
C LEU A 30 -9.39 2.23 -9.29
N HIS A 31 -9.33 2.24 -7.96
CA HIS A 31 -8.08 2.43 -7.23
C HIS A 31 -7.05 1.35 -7.59
N GLY A 32 -7.48 0.08 -7.66
CA GLY A 32 -6.62 -1.02 -8.09
C GLY A 32 -6.13 -0.86 -9.51
N LEU A 33 -6.98 -0.42 -10.43
CA LEU A 33 -6.56 -0.12 -11.80
C LEU A 33 -5.49 0.99 -11.84
N LEU A 34 -5.71 2.09 -11.12
CA LEU A 34 -4.78 3.22 -11.07
C LEU A 34 -3.42 2.81 -10.48
N LEU A 35 -3.42 2.07 -9.37
CA LEU A 35 -2.18 1.61 -8.74
C LEU A 35 -1.37 0.69 -9.66
N ARG A 36 -2.04 -0.23 -10.36
CA ARG A 36 -1.39 -1.11 -11.33
C ARG A 36 -0.82 -0.34 -12.52
N TRP A 37 -1.56 0.65 -13.01
CA TRP A 37 -1.15 1.41 -14.20
C TRP A 37 0.01 2.35 -13.89
N ALA A 38 0.05 2.90 -12.67
CA ALA A 38 1.17 3.69 -12.18
C ALA A 38 2.42 2.86 -11.88
N TRP A 39 2.33 1.52 -11.82
CA TRP A 39 3.49 0.64 -11.61
C TRP A 39 4.13 0.26 -12.94
N THR A 40 5.39 0.66 -13.11
CA THR A 40 6.20 0.44 -14.32
C THR A 40 7.20 -0.70 -14.12
N ALA A 41 7.82 -1.15 -15.21
CA ALA A 41 8.94 -2.10 -15.11
C ALA A 41 10.15 -1.48 -14.40
N GLN A 42 10.35 -0.17 -14.54
CA GLN A 42 11.38 0.57 -13.83
C GLN A 42 11.14 0.56 -12.31
N ASP A 43 9.89 0.75 -11.86
CA ASP A 43 9.56 0.64 -10.43
C ASP A 43 9.94 -0.73 -9.85
N SER A 44 9.75 -1.81 -10.63
CA SER A 44 10.18 -3.15 -10.23
C SER A 44 11.71 -3.27 -10.18
N ASN A 45 12.42 -2.69 -11.15
CA ASN A 45 13.88 -2.71 -11.16
C ASN A 45 14.47 -1.92 -9.99
N ASP A 46 13.98 -0.71 -9.76
CA ASP A 46 14.42 0.16 -8.66
C ASP A 46 14.17 -0.51 -7.30
N LEU A 47 13.02 -1.18 -7.13
CA LEU A 47 12.74 -1.97 -5.94
C LEU A 47 13.71 -3.14 -5.79
N LEU A 48 13.97 -3.91 -6.85
CA LEU A 48 14.87 -5.06 -6.79
C LEU A 48 16.31 -4.65 -6.48
N ASP A 49 16.76 -3.48 -6.97
CA ASP A 49 18.05 -2.90 -6.58
C ASP A 49 18.09 -2.55 -5.08
N GLU A 50 16.99 -2.02 -4.53
CA GLU A 50 16.89 -1.74 -3.08
C GLU A 50 16.84 -3.03 -2.25
N VAL A 51 16.13 -4.05 -2.72
CA VAL A 51 16.12 -5.39 -2.10
C VAL A 51 17.52 -6.00 -2.12
N ALA A 52 18.24 -5.89 -3.25
CA ALA A 52 19.61 -6.38 -3.36
C ALA A 52 20.53 -5.68 -2.35
N ARG A 53 20.43 -4.35 -2.21
CA ARG A 53 21.18 -3.61 -1.18
C ARG A 53 20.82 -4.04 0.23
N ALA A 54 19.54 -4.24 0.53
CA ALA A 54 19.09 -4.66 1.86
C ALA A 54 19.59 -6.07 2.23
N LEU A 55 19.70 -6.97 1.24
CA LEU A 55 20.13 -8.35 1.41
C LEU A 55 21.63 -8.55 1.24
N ASP A 56 22.39 -7.50 0.93
CA ASP A 56 23.83 -7.56 0.79
C ASP A 56 24.51 -8.00 2.11
N ASP A 57 25.63 -8.70 1.99
CA ASP A 57 26.43 -9.14 3.13
C ASP A 57 27.12 -7.95 3.83
N VAL A 58 27.37 -6.87 3.10
CA VAL A 58 27.89 -5.60 3.62
C VAL A 58 26.72 -4.75 4.13
N PRO A 59 26.57 -4.55 5.45
CA PRO A 59 25.49 -3.72 5.98
C PRO A 59 25.70 -2.25 5.59
N PRO A 60 24.61 -1.48 5.39
CA PRO A 60 24.72 -0.04 5.20
C PRO A 60 25.28 0.63 6.47
N PRO A 61 25.91 1.81 6.35
CA PRO A 61 26.34 2.60 7.50
C PRO A 61 25.19 2.92 8.46
N GLU A 62 25.51 3.11 9.75
CA GLU A 62 24.51 3.41 10.78
C GLU A 62 23.74 4.70 10.50
N GLU A 63 24.41 5.71 9.95
CA GLU A 63 23.76 6.98 9.55
C GLU A 63 22.78 6.85 8.38
N GLU A 64 22.86 5.78 7.58
CA GLU A 64 22.00 5.57 6.42
C GLU A 64 20.85 4.58 6.69
N ILE A 65 20.93 3.79 7.77
CA ILE A 65 20.00 2.68 8.00
C ILE A 65 18.54 3.15 8.11
N GLU A 66 18.31 4.30 8.72
CA GLU A 66 16.97 4.87 8.90
C GLU A 66 16.34 5.21 7.55
N ASP A 67 17.09 5.88 6.68
CA ASP A 67 16.64 6.23 5.32
C ASP A 67 16.34 4.97 4.49
N PHE A 68 17.15 3.92 4.65
CA PHE A 68 16.90 2.63 3.99
C PHE A 68 15.62 1.96 4.49
N VAL A 69 15.40 1.94 5.80
CA VAL A 69 14.19 1.38 6.42
C VAL A 69 12.96 2.15 5.96
N GLU A 70 12.98 3.48 5.98
CA GLU A 70 11.86 4.32 5.53
C GLU A 70 11.53 4.11 4.05
N ARG A 71 12.54 4.05 3.18
CA ARG A 71 12.34 3.73 1.75
C ARG A 71 11.69 2.34 1.58
N HIS A 72 12.16 1.33 2.31
CA HIS A 72 11.56 -0.01 2.30
C HIS A 72 10.12 -0.02 2.86
N ARG A 73 9.81 0.79 3.88
CA ARG A 73 8.44 0.97 4.38
C ARG A 73 7.54 1.53 3.28
N GLY A 74 8.03 2.50 2.51
CA GLY A 74 7.34 3.06 1.34
C GLY A 74 7.01 1.99 0.28
N TYR A 75 7.99 1.18 -0.10
CA TYR A 75 7.79 0.09 -1.06
C TYR A 75 6.80 -0.96 -0.55
N LEU A 76 6.96 -1.46 0.68
CA LEU A 76 6.03 -2.42 1.27
C LEU A 76 4.61 -1.87 1.35
N MET A 77 4.44 -0.57 1.63
CA MET A 77 3.13 0.07 1.62
C MET A 77 2.51 0.04 0.23
N ARG A 78 3.26 0.42 -0.80
CA ARG A 78 2.78 0.44 -2.19
C ARG A 78 2.42 -0.97 -2.69
N LEU A 79 3.28 -1.96 -2.41
CA LEU A 79 3.02 -3.37 -2.77
C LEU A 79 1.79 -3.92 -2.04
N VAL A 80 1.64 -3.65 -0.75
CA VAL A 80 0.44 -4.07 0.02
C VAL A 80 -0.81 -3.41 -0.54
N ASN A 81 -0.77 -2.12 -0.88
CA ASN A 81 -1.92 -1.42 -1.45
C ASN A 81 -2.34 -2.03 -2.80
N ILE A 82 -1.36 -2.36 -3.65
CA ILE A 82 -1.63 -3.06 -4.92
C ILE A 82 -2.22 -4.43 -4.64
N ALA A 83 -1.59 -5.24 -3.80
CA ALA A 83 -2.08 -6.57 -3.43
C ALA A 83 -3.51 -6.54 -2.88
N VAL A 84 -3.82 -5.53 -2.06
CA VAL A 84 -5.16 -5.29 -1.52
C VAL A 84 -6.15 -4.94 -2.64
N ALA A 85 -5.77 -4.02 -3.52
CA ALA A 85 -6.68 -3.56 -4.57
C ALA A 85 -6.88 -4.60 -5.69
N THR A 86 -5.89 -5.46 -5.95
CA THR A 86 -5.98 -6.53 -6.96
C THR A 86 -6.48 -7.86 -6.41
N ARG A 87 -6.79 -7.90 -5.12
CA ARG A 87 -7.39 -9.03 -4.41
C ARG A 87 -6.59 -10.33 -4.49
N VAL A 88 -5.26 -10.23 -4.35
CA VAL A 88 -4.38 -11.39 -4.50
C VAL A 88 -4.60 -12.49 -3.46
N TRP A 89 -5.17 -12.18 -2.30
CA TRP A 89 -5.46 -13.17 -1.25
C TRP A 89 -6.46 -14.23 -1.70
N TYR A 90 -7.37 -13.93 -2.64
CA TYR A 90 -8.26 -14.94 -3.22
C TYR A 90 -7.53 -15.91 -4.15
N ARG A 91 -6.35 -15.52 -4.64
CA ARG A 91 -5.60 -16.24 -5.68
C ARG A 91 -4.37 -16.95 -5.13
N SER A 92 -3.79 -16.47 -4.04
CA SER A 92 -2.60 -17.04 -3.41
C SER A 92 -2.59 -16.80 -1.90
N VAL A 93 -2.64 -17.90 -1.14
CA VAL A 93 -2.45 -17.89 0.33
C VAL A 93 -1.06 -17.40 0.70
N TYR A 94 -0.06 -17.71 -0.14
CA TYR A 94 1.31 -17.25 0.07
C TYR A 94 1.42 -15.73 -0.06
N ALA A 95 0.82 -15.15 -1.11
CA ALA A 95 0.77 -13.69 -1.28
C ALA A 95 0.05 -13.01 -0.12
N ASP A 96 -1.06 -13.58 0.38
CA ASP A 96 -1.73 -13.05 1.57
C ASP A 96 -0.82 -13.09 2.81
N THR A 97 -0.10 -14.19 3.02
CA THR A 97 0.87 -14.31 4.12
C THR A 97 1.94 -13.23 4.05
N LEU A 98 2.49 -12.96 2.86
CA LEU A 98 3.46 -11.90 2.63
C LEU A 98 2.87 -10.51 2.90
N VAL A 99 1.61 -10.26 2.49
CA VAL A 99 0.90 -9.00 2.78
C VAL A 99 0.76 -8.78 4.29
N GLN A 100 0.40 -9.81 5.06
CA GLN A 100 0.31 -9.67 6.51
C GLN A 100 1.68 -9.43 7.13
N ARG A 101 2.72 -10.15 6.71
CA ARG A 101 4.10 -9.93 7.18
C ARG A 101 4.59 -8.51 6.87
N ALA A 102 4.34 -8.01 5.66
CA ALA A 102 4.69 -6.66 5.25
C ALA A 102 4.02 -5.59 6.12
N ARG A 103 2.74 -5.79 6.50
CA ARG A 103 2.03 -4.89 7.42
C ARG A 103 2.64 -4.90 8.82
N VAL A 104 2.96 -6.09 9.35
CA VAL A 104 3.61 -6.20 10.67
C VAL A 104 4.97 -5.51 10.64
N LEU A 105 5.83 -5.83 9.68
CA LEU A 105 7.17 -5.25 9.59
C LEU A 105 7.14 -3.73 9.48
N ARG A 106 6.21 -3.17 8.68
CA ARG A 106 6.04 -1.70 8.59
C ARG A 106 5.62 -1.03 9.89
N ALA A 107 4.89 -1.74 10.75
CA ALA A 107 4.36 -1.19 11.99
C ALA A 107 5.35 -1.30 13.16
N VAL A 108 6.40 -2.11 13.02
CA VAL A 108 7.47 -2.22 14.02
C VAL A 108 8.27 -0.91 14.02
N GLU A 109 8.41 -0.30 15.19
CA GLU A 109 9.31 0.84 15.40
C GLU A 109 10.75 0.41 15.11
N MET A 110 11.54 1.30 14.50
CA MET A 110 12.91 0.95 14.13
C MET A 110 13.73 0.59 15.39
N PRO A 111 14.43 -0.55 15.41
CA PRO A 111 15.33 -0.87 16.51
C PRO A 111 16.43 0.19 16.64
N GLY A 112 16.71 0.66 17.86
CA GLY A 112 17.79 1.62 18.12
C GLY A 112 19.21 1.02 18.09
N ASP A 113 19.33 -0.31 18.03
CA ASP A 113 20.60 -1.01 17.85
C ASP A 113 20.85 -1.26 16.37
N HIS A 114 22.02 -0.83 15.86
CA HIS A 114 22.35 -0.92 14.43
C HIS A 114 22.25 -2.36 13.88
N SER A 115 22.70 -3.37 14.64
CA SER A 115 22.63 -4.77 14.17
C SER A 115 21.18 -5.25 14.05
N GLN A 116 20.32 -4.86 14.99
CA GLN A 116 18.88 -5.16 14.93
C GLN A 116 18.19 -4.38 13.80
N ALA A 117 18.59 -3.14 13.54
CA ALA A 117 18.08 -2.35 12.42
C ALA A 117 18.44 -2.98 11.06
N VAL A 118 19.68 -3.47 10.91
CA VAL A 118 20.11 -4.22 9.71
C VAL A 118 19.31 -5.51 9.54
N LEU A 119 19.09 -6.27 10.60
CA LEU A 119 18.26 -7.49 10.54
C LEU A 119 16.81 -7.16 10.16
N HIS A 120 16.25 -6.08 10.70
CA HIS A 120 14.92 -5.61 10.35
C HIS A 120 14.83 -5.21 8.88
N LEU A 121 15.81 -4.45 8.38
CA LEU A 121 15.92 -4.08 6.97
C LEU A 121 15.99 -5.32 6.06
N ARG A 122 16.82 -6.32 6.41
CA ARG A 122 16.91 -7.59 5.66
C ARG A 122 15.57 -8.32 5.58
N GLN A 123 14.84 -8.37 6.69
CA GLN A 123 13.49 -8.97 6.71
C GLN A 123 12.53 -8.22 5.80
N MET A 124 12.57 -6.88 5.82
CA MET A 124 11.77 -6.05 4.93
C MET A 124 12.13 -6.25 3.46
N GLY A 125 13.42 -6.25 3.13
CA GLY A 125 13.93 -6.52 1.78
C GLY A 125 13.47 -7.88 1.27
N TRP A 126 13.63 -8.93 2.07
CA TRP A 126 13.16 -10.27 1.71
C TRP A 126 11.65 -10.31 1.45
N VAL A 127 10.83 -9.74 2.34
CA VAL A 127 9.36 -9.72 2.15
C VAL A 127 8.98 -8.88 0.92
N ALA A 128 9.67 -7.77 0.66
CA ALA A 128 9.40 -6.93 -0.50
C ALA A 128 9.74 -7.65 -1.82
N GLY A 129 10.89 -8.33 -1.88
CA GLY A 129 11.31 -9.16 -3.01
C GLY A 129 10.31 -10.28 -3.32
N GLU A 130 9.95 -11.06 -2.31
CA GLU A 130 8.97 -12.14 -2.47
C GLU A 130 7.59 -11.61 -2.89
N LEU A 131 7.16 -10.48 -2.32
CA LEU A 131 5.86 -9.91 -2.63
C LEU A 131 5.82 -9.33 -4.05
N VAL A 132 6.89 -8.66 -4.52
CA VAL A 132 6.94 -8.17 -5.91
C VAL A 132 6.89 -9.34 -6.90
N ASP A 133 7.64 -10.42 -6.64
CA ASP A 133 7.63 -11.62 -7.49
C ASP A 133 6.24 -12.26 -7.55
N GLN A 134 5.57 -12.42 -6.40
CA GLN A 134 4.20 -12.94 -6.37
C GLN A 134 3.22 -12.04 -7.13
N LEU A 135 3.37 -10.71 -7.02
CA LEU A 135 2.51 -9.78 -7.73
C LEU A 135 2.75 -9.80 -9.25
N VAL A 136 3.98 -10.04 -9.70
CA VAL A 136 4.30 -10.27 -11.12
C VAL A 136 3.70 -11.58 -11.61
N VAL A 137 3.91 -12.69 -10.89
CA VAL A 137 3.35 -14.03 -11.23
C VAL A 137 1.82 -13.98 -11.33
N LEU A 138 1.17 -13.20 -10.46
CA LEU A 138 -0.28 -13.02 -10.47
C LEU A 138 -0.77 -12.00 -11.51
N ASN A 139 0.12 -11.43 -12.34
CA ASN A 139 -0.18 -10.36 -13.31
C ASN A 139 -0.85 -9.14 -12.66
N SER A 140 -0.49 -8.85 -11.40
CA SER A 140 -0.93 -7.65 -10.69
C SER A 140 -0.03 -6.46 -11.00
N ILE A 141 1.24 -6.66 -11.32
CA ILE A 141 2.19 -5.61 -11.72
C ILE A 141 3.08 -6.10 -12.86
N LYS A 142 3.86 -5.19 -13.44
CA LYS A 142 4.88 -5.51 -14.44
C LYS A 142 6.17 -6.00 -13.76
N GLY A 143 6.82 -7.01 -14.31
CA GLY A 143 8.16 -7.43 -13.87
C GLY A 143 9.24 -6.43 -14.30
N ALA A 144 10.44 -6.60 -13.76
CA ALA A 144 11.63 -5.95 -14.31
C ALA A 144 11.89 -6.45 -15.75
N ALA A 145 12.54 -5.62 -16.56
CA ALA A 145 12.78 -5.86 -17.97
C ALA A 145 14.01 -6.73 -18.24
#